data_AF-A0A944U7Q2-F1
#
_entry.id   AF-A0A944U7Q2-F1
#
_cell.length_a   1.000
_cell.length_b   1.000
_cell.length_c   1.000
_cell.angle_alpha   90.00
_cell.angle_beta   90.00
_cell.angle_gamma   90.00
#
_symmetry.space_group_name_H-M   'P 1'
#
loop_
_entity.id
_entity.type
_entity.pdbx_description
1 polymer ?
#
loop_
_entity_poly.entity_id
_entity_poly.type
_entity_poly.pdbx_seq_one_letter_code
_entity_poly.pdbx_strand_id
1 'polypeptide(L)'
;MNAKVAAVGIFVIVGFLGTRVVIFMQEADQQLNKQAYEDGFYQIPDNGDTGQEYIPVELEGLPPSLQPSLDIIMEKDAESFKAWLKQYRPYIKEPKLSEIELDYVVKAGRVNPPEAQKVFSEIAARNGPDSPLRERIDILSKTYQ
;
A
#
# COMPACT_ATOMS: atom_id res chain seq x y z
N MET A 1 27.21 30.42 -54.34
CA MET A 1 28.31 29.46 -54.07
C MET A 1 28.91 29.81 -52.72
N ASN A 2 28.99 28.99 -51.66
CA ASN A 2 28.47 27.66 -51.36
C ASN A 2 28.24 27.63 -49.84
N ALA A 3 27.07 27.16 -49.44
CA ALA A 3 26.72 26.89 -48.04
C ALA A 3 27.53 25.70 -47.52
N LYS A 4 28.14 25.84 -46.33
CA LYS A 4 28.47 24.73 -45.41
C LYS A 4 28.51 25.24 -43.96
N VAL A 5 27.34 25.44 -43.38
CA VAL A 5 27.16 25.28 -41.92
C VAL A 5 26.13 24.17 -41.77
N ALA A 6 26.61 22.93 -41.66
CA ALA A 6 25.78 21.76 -41.45
C ALA A 6 25.83 21.38 -39.96
N ALA A 7 24.79 21.79 -39.25
CA ALA A 7 24.12 21.06 -38.19
C ALA A 7 24.98 20.35 -37.13
N VAL A 8 25.36 21.11 -36.09
CA VAL A 8 25.37 20.57 -34.72
C VAL A 8 24.01 20.92 -34.12
N GLY A 9 23.17 19.92 -33.88
CA GLY A 9 21.86 20.15 -33.27
C GLY A 9 20.78 19.16 -33.69
N ILE A 10 21.03 17.85 -33.55
CA ILE A 10 19.92 16.87 -33.47
C ILE A 10 19.72 16.58 -31.99
N PHE A 11 19.00 17.53 -31.41
CA PHE A 11 18.06 17.40 -30.32
C PHE A 11 17.75 15.97 -29.83
N VAL A 12 18.17 15.75 -28.59
CA VAL A 12 17.61 14.82 -27.59
C VAL A 12 16.12 15.16 -27.34
N ILE A 13 15.25 15.05 -28.34
CA ILE A 13 13.82 15.43 -28.25
C ILE A 13 12.88 14.23 -28.02
N VAL A 14 13.35 12.98 -28.09
CA VAL A 14 12.45 11.83 -27.88
C VAL A 14 12.43 11.34 -26.42
N GLY A 15 13.41 11.70 -25.60
CA GLY A 15 13.51 11.25 -24.20
C GLY A 15 12.85 12.14 -23.14
N PHE A 16 12.42 13.36 -23.50
CA PHE A 16 12.04 14.37 -22.49
C PHE A 16 10.55 14.71 -22.43
N LEU A 17 9.72 14.15 -23.32
CA LEU A 17 8.27 14.38 -23.32
C LEU A 17 7.49 13.44 -22.38
N GLY A 18 8.06 12.29 -22.00
CA GLY A 18 7.40 11.34 -21.08
C GLY A 18 7.46 11.77 -19.59
N THR A 19 8.47 12.52 -19.19
CA THR A 19 8.69 12.85 -17.76
C THR A 19 7.87 14.06 -17.28
N ARG A 20 7.35 14.89 -18.18
CA ARG A 20 6.59 16.09 -17.79
C ARG A 20 5.08 15.89 -17.66
N VAL A 21 4.52 14.78 -18.16
CA VAL A 21 3.09 14.47 -17.98
C VAL A 21 2.82 13.88 -16.58
N VAL A 22 3.73 13.07 -16.04
CA VAL A 22 3.58 12.43 -14.73
C VAL A 22 3.60 13.44 -13.58
N ILE A 23 4.32 14.55 -13.73
CA ILE A 23 4.43 15.57 -12.67
C ILE A 23 3.15 16.44 -12.58
N PHE A 24 2.35 16.52 -13.64
CA PHE A 24 1.13 17.35 -13.65
C PHE A 24 -0.15 16.61 -13.19
N MET A 25 -0.11 15.27 -13.07
CA MET A 25 -1.26 14.49 -12.57
C MET A 25 -1.23 14.30 -11.05
N GLN A 26 -0.09 14.48 -10.40
CA GLN A 26 0.03 14.31 -8.95
C GLN A 26 -0.62 15.47 -8.15
N GLU A 27 -0.73 16.67 -8.74
CA GLU A 27 -1.36 17.83 -8.09
C GLU A 27 -2.89 17.83 -8.21
N ALA A 28 -3.45 17.26 -9.28
CA ALA A 28 -4.91 17.15 -9.43
C ALA A 28 -5.49 16.15 -8.42
N ASP A 29 -4.87 14.99 -8.25
CA ASP A 29 -5.31 13.98 -7.27
C ASP A 29 -5.11 14.45 -5.83
N GLN A 30 -4.04 15.20 -5.54
CA GLN A 30 -3.85 15.79 -4.21
C GLN A 30 -4.88 16.88 -3.89
N GLN A 31 -5.30 17.68 -4.88
CA GLN A 31 -6.35 18.68 -4.68
C GLN A 31 -7.72 18.03 -4.55
N LEU A 32 -8.01 16.99 -5.34
CA LEU A 32 -9.27 16.24 -5.23
C LEU A 32 -9.39 15.52 -3.89
N ASN A 33 -8.28 14.97 -3.38
CA ASN A 33 -8.25 14.30 -2.07
C ASN A 33 -8.21 15.31 -0.90
N LYS A 34 -7.59 16.50 -1.06
CA LYS A 34 -7.69 17.60 -0.09
C LYS A 34 -9.10 18.17 -0.02
N GLN A 35 -9.76 18.37 -1.17
CA GLN A 35 -11.15 18.81 -1.22
C GLN A 35 -12.08 17.74 -0.64
N ALA A 36 -11.86 16.46 -0.93
CA ALA A 36 -12.64 15.38 -0.30
C ALA A 36 -12.42 15.28 1.23
N TYR A 37 -11.22 15.65 1.72
CA TYR A 37 -10.91 15.72 3.15
C TYR A 37 -11.49 16.98 3.83
N GLU A 38 -11.60 18.11 3.12
CA GLU A 38 -12.19 19.36 3.64
C GLU A 38 -13.72 19.42 3.49
N ASP A 39 -14.30 18.98 2.37
CA ASP A 39 -15.76 18.92 2.13
C ASP A 39 -16.45 17.87 3.01
N GLY A 40 -15.70 16.87 3.51
CA GLY A 40 -16.21 15.86 4.43
C GLY A 40 -16.40 16.33 5.88
N PHE A 41 -15.97 17.54 6.24
CA PHE A 41 -15.86 17.96 7.65
C PHE A 41 -16.85 19.03 8.14
N TYR A 42 -17.72 19.60 7.31
CA TYR A 42 -18.81 20.47 7.80
C TYR A 42 -20.10 20.37 6.99
N GLN A 43 -20.96 19.44 7.37
CA GLN A 43 -22.42 19.63 7.32
C GLN A 43 -23.07 18.80 8.43
N ILE A 44 -23.21 19.41 9.61
CA ILE A 44 -24.20 18.99 10.60
C ILE A 44 -25.42 19.89 10.37
N PRO A 45 -26.47 19.45 9.68
CA PRO A 45 -27.77 20.05 9.90
C PRO A 45 -28.28 19.57 11.26
N ASP A 46 -28.17 20.44 12.26
CA ASP A 46 -28.90 20.34 13.52
C ASP A 46 -30.40 20.42 13.21
N ASN A 47 -31.04 19.25 13.12
CA ASN A 47 -32.49 19.08 13.20
C ASN A 47 -32.74 17.72 13.83
N GLY A 48 -32.90 17.73 15.15
CA GLY A 48 -33.15 16.53 15.93
C GLY A 48 -34.38 15.77 15.47
N ASP A 49 -34.19 14.50 15.13
CA ASP A 49 -35.09 13.39 15.47
C ASP A 49 -34.38 12.06 15.14
N THR A 50 -34.65 11.04 15.96
CA THR A 50 -34.15 9.66 15.97
C THR A 50 -33.30 9.13 14.79
N GLY A 51 -32.11 8.58 15.07
CA GLY A 51 -31.53 7.53 14.22
C GLY A 51 -30.01 7.45 14.15
N GLN A 52 -29.48 6.34 14.69
CA GLN A 52 -28.19 5.73 14.38
C GLN A 52 -26.95 6.45 14.93
N GLU A 53 -26.55 6.01 16.13
CA GLU A 53 -25.15 5.98 16.56
C GLU A 53 -24.29 5.46 15.40
N TYR A 54 -23.49 6.34 14.78
CA TYR A 54 -22.50 5.94 13.78
C TYR A 54 -21.41 5.19 14.53
N ILE A 55 -21.61 3.89 14.75
CA ILE A 55 -20.57 2.98 15.18
C ILE A 55 -19.59 2.94 14.00
N PRO A 56 -18.39 3.55 14.10
CA PRO A 56 -17.40 3.39 13.07
C PRO A 56 -17.14 1.89 12.96
N VAL A 57 -17.39 1.30 11.80
CA VAL A 57 -17.17 -0.13 11.53
C VAL A 57 -15.78 -0.46 12.08
N GLU A 58 -15.77 -1.24 13.16
CA GLU A 58 -14.57 -1.65 13.86
C GLU A 58 -13.81 -2.56 12.89
N LEU A 59 -12.89 -1.97 12.12
CA LEU A 59 -12.11 -2.66 11.10
C LEU A 59 -11.12 -3.60 11.79
N GLU A 60 -11.62 -4.78 12.13
CA GLU A 60 -10.93 -6.07 12.25
C GLU A 60 -9.41 -5.98 12.52
N GLY A 61 -9.01 -5.39 13.64
CA GLY A 61 -7.63 -5.44 14.13
C GLY A 61 -6.63 -4.46 13.50
N LEU A 62 -7.01 -3.59 12.55
CA LEU A 62 -6.15 -2.52 12.04
C LEU A 62 -6.69 -1.14 12.47
N PRO A 63 -5.90 -0.30 13.16
CA PRO A 63 -6.30 1.07 13.46
C PRO A 63 -6.66 1.84 12.17
N PRO A 64 -7.82 2.54 12.11
CA PRO A 64 -8.26 3.23 10.90
C PRO A 64 -7.25 4.25 10.36
N SER A 65 -6.47 4.88 11.25
CA SER A 65 -5.41 5.82 10.89
C SER A 65 -4.25 5.18 10.12
N LEU A 66 -4.08 3.86 10.19
CA LEU A 66 -3.02 3.14 9.48
C LEU A 66 -3.44 2.66 8.09
N GLN A 67 -4.73 2.64 7.77
CA GLN A 67 -5.22 2.17 6.46
C GLN A 67 -4.57 2.94 5.29
N PRO A 68 -4.55 4.29 5.27
CA PRO A 68 -3.93 5.02 4.15
C PRO A 68 -2.43 4.72 4.00
N SER A 69 -1.73 4.51 5.12
CA SER A 69 -0.30 4.17 5.09
C SER A 69 -0.06 2.74 4.62
N LEU A 70 -0.97 1.82 4.93
CA LEU A 70 -0.91 0.44 4.45
C LEU A 70 -1.15 0.41 2.93
N ASP A 71 -2.14 1.14 2.43
CA ASP A 71 -2.43 1.21 0.99
C ASP A 71 -1.21 1.69 0.20
N ILE A 72 -0.54 2.74 0.69
CA ILE A 72 0.69 3.25 0.08
C ILE A 72 1.80 2.20 0.10
N ILE A 73 2.02 1.51 1.23
CA ILE A 73 3.15 0.59 1.35
C ILE A 73 2.93 -0.72 0.58
N MET A 74 1.68 -1.14 0.38
CA MET A 74 1.33 -2.29 -0.44
C MET A 74 1.73 -2.12 -1.90
N GLU A 75 1.92 -0.89 -2.38
CA GLU A 75 2.42 -0.62 -3.73
C GLU A 75 3.96 -0.51 -3.80
N LYS A 76 4.62 -0.34 -2.65
CA LYS A 76 6.08 -0.23 -2.58
C LYS A 76 6.77 -1.60 -2.67
N ASP A 77 8.10 -1.52 -2.74
CA ASP A 77 8.99 -2.67 -2.70
C ASP A 77 8.99 -3.38 -1.33
N ALA A 78 9.60 -4.56 -1.30
CA ALA A 78 9.66 -5.39 -0.10
C ALA A 78 10.46 -4.73 1.04
N GLU A 79 11.50 -3.94 0.76
CA GLU A 79 12.30 -3.32 1.82
C GLU A 79 11.48 -2.24 2.55
N SER A 80 10.80 -1.40 1.78
CA SER A 80 9.86 -0.39 2.30
C SER A 80 8.74 -1.04 3.12
N PHE A 81 8.15 -2.13 2.62
CA PHE A 81 7.11 -2.86 3.35
C PHE A 81 7.63 -3.49 4.64
N LYS A 82 8.83 -4.07 4.63
CA LYS A 82 9.48 -4.57 5.84
C LYS A 82 9.68 -3.47 6.88
N ALA A 83 10.12 -2.28 6.46
CA ALA A 83 10.31 -1.15 7.35
C ALA A 83 8.98 -0.69 7.98
N TRP A 84 7.90 -0.65 7.20
CA TRP A 84 6.56 -0.34 7.69
C TRP A 84 6.05 -1.37 8.70
N LEU A 85 6.21 -2.67 8.42
CA LEU A 85 5.86 -3.74 9.34
C LEU A 85 6.63 -3.62 10.65
N LYS A 86 7.93 -3.34 10.60
CA LYS A 86 8.75 -3.13 11.80
C LYS A 86 8.22 -1.99 12.68
N GLN A 87 7.72 -0.92 12.06
CA GLN A 87 7.18 0.24 12.77
C GLN A 87 5.80 -0.03 13.37
N TYR A 88 4.91 -0.65 12.60
CA TYR A 88 3.48 -0.70 12.93
C TYR A 88 2.97 -2.03 13.45
N ARG A 89 3.74 -3.12 13.34
CA ARG A 89 3.36 -4.46 13.83
C ARG A 89 2.80 -4.48 15.26
N PRO A 90 3.33 -3.73 16.25
CA PRO A 90 2.77 -3.73 17.61
C PRO A 90 1.33 -3.19 17.73
N TYR A 91 0.87 -2.43 16.73
CA TYR A 91 -0.45 -1.77 16.75
C TYR A 91 -1.51 -2.55 15.96
N ILE A 92 -1.13 -3.64 15.29
CA ILE A 92 -2.01 -4.44 14.45
C ILE A 92 -2.32 -5.74 15.19
N LYS A 93 -3.59 -6.03 15.39
CA LYS A 93 -4.05 -7.25 16.06
C LYS A 93 -4.18 -8.40 15.05
N GLU A 94 -4.08 -9.62 15.55
CA GLU A 94 -4.44 -10.81 14.77
C GLU A 94 -5.95 -10.87 14.52
N PRO A 95 -6.41 -11.43 13.39
CA PRO A 95 -5.63 -12.08 12.32
C PRO A 95 -5.02 -11.10 11.29
N LYS A 96 -5.36 -9.80 11.37
CA LYS A 96 -5.01 -8.82 10.33
C LYS A 96 -3.52 -8.62 10.17
N LEU A 97 -2.76 -8.69 11.28
CA LEU A 97 -1.30 -8.66 11.22
C LEU A 97 -0.76 -9.78 10.33
N SER A 98 -1.17 -11.02 10.59
CA SER A 98 -0.73 -12.17 9.79
C SER A 98 -1.13 -12.06 8.32
N GLU A 99 -2.31 -11.53 8.02
CA GLU A 99 -2.75 -11.29 6.64
C GLU A 99 -1.80 -10.36 5.88
N ILE A 100 -1.47 -9.21 6.50
CA ILE A 100 -0.54 -8.22 5.92
C ILE A 100 0.87 -8.80 5.80
N GLU A 101 1.33 -9.57 6.79
CA GLU A 101 2.65 -10.21 6.72
C GLU A 101 2.71 -11.28 5.60
N LEU A 102 1.61 -11.97 5.29
CA LEU A 102 1.55 -12.87 4.14
C LEU A 102 1.62 -12.12 2.80
N ASP A 103 1.09 -10.90 2.71
CA ASP A 103 1.30 -10.03 1.53
C ASP A 103 2.78 -9.66 1.36
N TYR A 104 3.44 -9.35 2.49
CA TYR A 104 4.86 -9.11 2.50
C TYR A 104 5.66 -10.34 2.07
N VAL A 105 5.33 -11.55 2.55
CA VAL A 105 6.00 -12.81 2.13
C VAL A 105 5.98 -12.97 0.60
N VAL A 106 4.84 -12.71 -0.05
CA VAL A 106 4.71 -12.81 -1.51
C VAL A 106 5.62 -11.81 -2.23
N LYS A 107 5.72 -10.58 -1.73
CA LYS A 107 6.63 -9.56 -2.29
C LYS A 107 8.09 -9.90 -2.04
N ALA A 108 8.43 -10.26 -0.81
CA ALA A 108 9.77 -10.63 -0.39
C ALA A 108 10.27 -11.86 -1.15
N GLY A 109 9.41 -12.85 -1.43
CA GLY A 109 9.79 -14.07 -2.13
C GLY A 109 10.36 -13.85 -3.53
N ARG A 110 10.02 -12.74 -4.18
CA ARG A 110 10.55 -12.37 -5.51
C ARG A 110 11.98 -11.84 -5.47
N VAL A 111 12.41 -11.29 -4.34
CA VAL A 111 13.68 -10.55 -4.20
C VAL A 111 14.63 -11.19 -3.19
N ASN A 112 14.09 -11.82 -2.15
CA ASN A 112 14.81 -12.47 -1.05
C ASN A 112 14.01 -13.69 -0.54
N PRO A 113 14.11 -14.84 -1.22
CA PRO A 113 13.40 -16.06 -0.83
C PRO A 113 13.71 -16.56 0.61
N PRO A 114 14.96 -16.54 1.10
CA PRO A 114 15.25 -16.94 2.48
C PRO A 114 14.50 -16.13 3.54
N GLU A 115 14.39 -14.80 3.36
CA GLU A 115 13.61 -13.95 4.26
C GLU A 115 12.12 -14.30 4.21
N ALA A 116 11.57 -14.51 3.01
CA ALA A 116 10.17 -14.87 2.83
C ALA A 116 9.84 -16.21 3.54
N GLN A 117 10.70 -17.22 3.42
CA GLN A 117 10.54 -18.51 4.11
C GLN A 117 10.60 -18.37 5.63
N LYS A 118 11.53 -17.56 6.14
CA LYS A 118 11.65 -17.27 7.57
C LYS A 118 10.36 -16.65 8.10
N VAL A 119 9.90 -15.56 7.48
CA VAL A 119 8.69 -14.85 7.92
C VAL A 119 7.46 -15.74 7.76
N PHE A 120 7.35 -16.50 6.67
CA PHE A 120 6.26 -17.46 6.48
C PHE A 120 6.19 -18.48 7.61
N SER A 121 7.34 -19.04 8.01
CA SER A 121 7.41 -20.02 9.10
C SER A 121 6.93 -19.44 10.44
N GLU A 122 7.30 -18.18 10.74
CA GLU A 122 6.84 -17.48 11.94
C GLU A 122 5.32 -17.24 11.93
N ILE A 123 4.74 -16.92 10.76
CA ILE A 123 3.29 -16.75 10.60
C ILE A 123 2.57 -18.09 10.74
N ALA A 124 3.05 -19.14 10.07
CA ALA A 124 2.45 -20.47 10.10
C ALA A 124 2.48 -21.08 11.51
N ALA A 125 3.55 -20.87 12.27
CA ALA A 125 3.64 -21.34 13.66
C ALA A 125 2.66 -20.62 14.60
N ARG A 126 2.41 -19.32 14.35
CA ARG A 126 1.48 -18.50 15.15
C ARG A 126 0.01 -18.75 14.80
N ASN A 127 -0.26 -19.13 13.54
CA ASN A 127 -1.61 -19.38 13.04
C ASN A 127 -1.90 -20.88 13.00
N GLY A 128 -2.55 -21.36 14.07
CA GLY A 128 -2.98 -22.75 14.20
C GLY A 128 -4.03 -23.19 13.16
N PRO A 129 -4.49 -24.45 13.25
CA PRO A 129 -5.43 -25.04 12.28
C PRO A 129 -6.78 -24.31 12.22
N ASP A 130 -7.22 -23.69 13.31
CA ASP A 130 -8.47 -22.95 13.40
C ASP A 130 -8.35 -21.48 12.93
N SER A 131 -7.18 -21.07 12.42
CA SER A 131 -6.97 -19.70 11.94
C SER A 131 -7.86 -19.40 10.71
N PRO A 132 -8.48 -18.21 10.63
CA PRO A 132 -9.19 -17.79 9.43
C PRO A 132 -8.27 -17.68 8.20
N LEU A 133 -6.94 -17.67 8.40
CA LEU A 133 -5.95 -17.61 7.33
C LEU A 133 -5.46 -18.98 6.86
N ARG A 134 -5.98 -20.09 7.41
CA ARG A 134 -5.51 -21.47 7.14
C ARG A 134 -5.37 -21.77 5.65
N GLU A 135 -6.41 -21.47 4.86
CA GLU A 135 -6.41 -21.70 3.42
C GLU A 135 -5.25 -20.96 2.71
N ARG A 136 -5.05 -19.69 3.05
CA ARG A 136 -3.98 -18.88 2.45
C ARG A 136 -2.59 -19.40 2.85
N ILE A 137 -2.42 -19.83 4.10
CA ILE A 137 -1.17 -20.44 4.57
C ILE A 137 -0.91 -21.77 3.84
N ASP A 138 -1.94 -22.60 3.61
CA ASP A 138 -1.82 -23.86 2.85
C ASP A 138 -1.48 -23.67 1.37
N ILE A 139 -1.95 -22.57 0.76
CA ILE A 139 -1.57 -22.22 -0.61
C ILE A 139 -0.09 -21.82 -0.65
N LEU A 140 0.34 -20.97 0.28
CA LEU A 140 1.70 -20.42 0.31
C LEU A 140 2.74 -21.42 0.81
N SER A 141 2.37 -22.39 1.64
CA SER A 141 3.28 -23.46 2.10
C SER A 141 3.90 -24.25 0.96
N LYS A 142 3.18 -24.42 -0.15
CA LYS A 142 3.69 -25.09 -1.36
C LYS A 142 4.93 -24.42 -1.96
N THR A 143 5.16 -23.15 -1.63
CA THR A 143 6.30 -22.36 -2.14
C THR A 143 7.33 -22.05 -1.04
N TYR A 144 6.88 -21.82 0.19
CA TYR A 144 7.72 -21.27 1.27
C TYR A 144 7.99 -22.23 2.43
N GLN A 145 7.47 -23.45 2.39
CA GLN A 145 7.72 -24.53 3.34
C GLN A 145 8.49 -25.67 2.67
#